data_AF-A0A2G6KVR9-F1
#
_entry.id   AF-A0A2G6KVR9-F1
#
_cell.length_a   1.000
_cell.length_b   1.000
_cell.length_c   1.000
_cell.angle_alpha   90.00
_cell.angle_beta   90.00
_cell.angle_gamma   90.00
#
_symmetry.space_group_name_H-M   'P 1'
#
loop_
_entity.id
_entity.type
_entity.pdbx_description
1 polymer ?
#
loop_
_entity_poly.entity_id
_entity_poly.type
_entity_poly.pdbx_seq_one_letter_code
_entity_poly.pdbx_strand_id
1 'polypeptide(L)' 'APGALGTKRIKWNFTKFLVDQQGNVVKRFSPTTKPEEIESHIEALLG' A
#
# COMPACT_ATOMS: atom_id res chain seq x y z
N ALA A 1 -2.61 3.44 4.40
CA ALA A 1 -3.64 4.17 5.15
C ALA A 1 -3.26 5.65 5.25
N PRO A 2 -4.22 6.59 5.25
CA PRO A 2 -3.97 7.98 5.60
C PRO A 2 -3.40 8.07 7.02
N GLY A 3 -2.55 9.07 7.29
CA GLY A 3 -2.09 9.35 8.65
C GLY A 3 -3.20 10.01 9.49
N ALA A 4 -2.91 10.28 10.78
CA ALA A 4 -3.80 11.05 11.65
C ALA A 4 -4.38 12.30 10.93
N LEU A 5 -5.69 12.53 11.09
CA LEU A 5 -6.46 13.59 10.43
C LEU A 5 -6.51 13.51 8.89
N GLY A 6 -6.41 12.32 8.30
CA GLY A 6 -6.51 12.15 6.84
C GLY A 6 -5.31 12.68 6.07
N THR A 7 -4.21 13.01 6.76
CA THR A 7 -3.01 13.57 6.15
C THR A 7 -2.35 12.55 5.22
N LYS A 8 -2.19 12.91 3.94
CA LYS A 8 -1.65 12.02 2.89
C LYS A 8 -0.13 11.99 2.78
N ARG A 9 0.62 12.76 3.60
CA ARG A 9 2.09 12.79 3.55
C ARG A 9 2.70 11.43 3.89
N ILE A 10 3.89 11.16 3.36
CA ILE A 10 4.74 10.05 3.79
C ILE A 10 5.45 10.52 5.06
N LYS A 11 5.08 9.94 6.20
CA LYS A 11 5.57 10.39 7.52
C LYS A 11 6.79 9.61 8.00
N TRP A 12 7.05 8.44 7.42
CA TRP A 12 8.11 7.52 7.86
C TRP A 12 8.54 6.60 6.73
N ASN A 13 9.75 6.06 6.85
CA ASN A 13 10.32 5.07 5.93
C ASN A 13 9.44 3.81 5.86
N PHE A 14 9.49 3.10 4.73
CA PHE A 14 8.75 1.86 4.45
C PHE A 14 7.22 2.00 4.27
N THR A 15 6.70 3.18 3.91
CA THR A 15 5.34 3.26 3.37
C THR A 15 5.29 2.55 2.02
N LYS A 16 4.41 1.55 1.84
CA LYS A 16 4.31 0.79 0.59
C LYS A 16 3.08 1.18 -0.22
N PHE A 17 3.19 1.13 -1.54
CA PHE A 17 2.11 1.36 -2.50
C PHE A 17 2.04 0.17 -3.44
N LEU A 18 0.84 -0.37 -3.63
CA LEU A 18 0.56 -1.38 -4.63
C LEU A 18 0.02 -0.70 -5.87
N VAL A 19 0.62 -1.00 -7.01
CA VAL A 19 0.35 -0.41 -8.31
C VAL A 19 -0.06 -1.53 -9.26
N ASP A 20 -1.15 -1.33 -10.02
CA ASP A 20 -1.62 -2.31 -11.00
C ASP A 20 -0.82 -2.26 -12.32
N GLN A 21 -1.13 -3.18 -13.25
CA GLN A 21 -0.45 -3.27 -14.55
C GLN A 21 -0.69 -2.05 -15.45
N GLN A 22 -1.73 -1.25 -15.18
CA GLN A 22 -2.05 -0.03 -15.89
C GLN A 22 -1.37 1.20 -15.26
N GLY A 23 -0.63 1.02 -14.15
CA GLY A 23 0.08 2.08 -13.45
C GLY A 23 -0.75 2.82 -12.40
N ASN A 24 -1.96 2.34 -12.06
CA ASN A 24 -2.79 2.98 -11.04
C ASN A 24 -2.42 2.51 -9.63
N VAL A 25 -2.40 3.43 -8.66
CA VAL A 25 -2.24 3.09 -7.25
C VAL A 25 -3.54 2.52 -6.71
N VAL A 26 -3.58 1.21 -6.46
CA VAL A 26 -4.78 0.53 -5.97
C VAL A 26 -4.84 0.43 -4.45
N LYS A 27 -3.69 0.45 -3.76
CA LYS A 27 -3.64 0.41 -2.29
C LYS A 27 -2.38 1.04 -1.71
N ARG A 28 -2.50 1.59 -0.49
CA ARG A 28 -1.39 2.13 0.31
C ARG A 28 -1.33 1.45 1.68
N PHE A 29 -0.18 0.93 2.06
CA PHE A 29 0.07 0.24 3.32
C PHE A 29 0.88 1.09 4.30
N SER A 30 0.71 0.80 5.60
CA SER A 30 1.48 1.44 6.66
C SER A 30 2.93 0.94 6.65
N PRO A 31 3.92 1.73 7.12
CA PRO A 31 5.24 1.23 7.48
C PRO A 31 5.24 -0.06 8.30
N THR A 32 4.29 -0.18 9.21
CA THR A 32 4.16 -1.32 10.13
C THR A 32 3.43 -2.52 9.55
N THR A 33 2.82 -2.41 8.37
CA THR A 33 2.19 -3.56 7.70
C THR A 33 3.27 -4.56 7.30
N LYS A 34 3.09 -5.81 7.71
CA LYS A 34 4.01 -6.91 7.38
C LYS A 34 3.88 -7.33 5.91
N PRO A 35 4.96 -7.76 5.25
CA PRO A 35 4.90 -8.19 3.85
C PRO A 35 3.90 -9.31 3.57
N GLU A 36 3.76 -10.27 4.48
CA GLU A 36 2.87 -11.43 4.32
C GLU A 36 1.39 -11.01 4.26
N GLU A 37 1.03 -9.91 4.93
CA GLU A 37 -0.32 -9.34 4.88
C GLU A 37 -0.62 -8.66 3.52
N ILE A 38 0.39 -8.44 2.68
CA ILE A 38 0.25 -7.79 1.35
C ILE A 38 0.03 -8.83 0.25
N GLU A 39 0.46 -10.07 0.46
CA GLU A 39 0.48 -11.15 -0.54
C GLU A 39 -0.87 -11.33 -1.25
N SER A 40 -1.94 -11.55 -0.50
CA SER A 40 -3.30 -11.70 -1.05
C SER A 40 -3.77 -10.52 -1.92
N HIS A 41 -3.27 -9.30 -1.67
CA HIS A 41 -3.58 -8.13 -2.49
C HIS A 41 -2.81 -8.13 -3.81
N ILE A 42 -1.60 -8.68 -3.82
CA ILE A 42 -0.81 -8.85 -5.04
C ILE A 42 -1.44 -9.95 -5.90
N GLU A 43 -1.75 -11.10 -5.31
CA GLU A 43 -2.37 -12.24 -6.01
C GLU A 43 -3.69 -11.83 -6.69
N ALA A 44 -4.51 -11.01 -6.05
CA ALA A 44 -5.74 -10.49 -6.62
C ALA A 44 -5.54 -9.65 -7.90
N LEU A 45 -4.33 -9.16 -8.17
CA LEU A 45 -3.99 -8.39 -9.39
C LEU A 45 -3.33 -9.24 -10.47
N LEU A 46 -3.01 -10.50 -10.20
CA LEU A 46 -2.26 -11.39 -11.11
C LEU A 46 -3.14 -12.29 -11.98
N GLY A 47 -4.47 -12.08 -11.95
CA GLY A 47 -5.50 -12.84 -12.67
C GLY A 47 -5.07 -13.72 -13.83
#